data_AF-A0A662K5C8-F1
#
_entry.id   AF-A0A662K5C8-F1
#
_cell.length_a   1.000
_cell.length_b   1.000
_cell.length_c   1.000
_cell.angle_alpha   90.00
_cell.angle_beta   90.00
_cell.angle_gamma   90.00
#
_symmetry.space_group_name_H-M   'P 1'
#
loop_
_entity.id
_entity.type
_entity.pdbx_description
1 polymer ?
#
loop_
_entity_poly.entity_id
_entity_poly.type
_entity_poly.pdbx_seq_one_letter_code
_entity_poly.pdbx_strand_id
1 'polypeptide(L)' 'KKLFNWLALLGVTSYRIHLSGHYHPYEFKKILQTVKPKKLIPIHTKAPKTMIELFNKLGK' A
#
# COMPACT_ATOMS: atom_id res chain seq x y z
N LYS A 1 1.34 0.81 -20.92
CA LYS A 1 2.40 0.17 -21.73
C LYS A 1 2.67 0.89 -23.06
N LYS A 2 1.64 1.37 -23.78
CA LYS A 2 1.80 2.06 -25.09
C LYS A 2 2.84 3.20 -25.09
N LEU A 3 2.81 4.09 -24.09
CA LEU A 3 3.76 5.22 -23.98
C LEU A 3 5.23 4.79 -23.89
N PHE A 4 5.55 3.87 -22.99
CA PHE A 4 6.94 3.39 -22.81
C PHE A 4 7.48 2.68 -24.04
N ASN A 5 6.61 1.96 -24.77
CA ASN A 5 7.00 1.32 -26.02
C ASN A 5 7.37 2.36 -27.09
N TRP A 6 6.63 3.47 -27.18
CA TRP A 6 6.97 4.58 -28.09
C TRP A 6 8.26 5.28 -27.68
N LEU A 7 8.47 5.53 -26.39
CA LEU A 7 9.71 6.13 -25.89
C LEU A 7 10.93 5.26 -26.22
N ALA A 8 10.80 3.93 -26.09
CA ALA A 8 11.85 2.99 -26.45
C ALA A 8 12.15 3.00 -27.96
N LEU A 9 11.13 3.03 -28.82
CA LEU A 9 11.30 3.13 -30.28
C LEU A 9 12.02 4.42 -30.72
N LEU A 10 11.85 5.50 -29.96
CA LEU A 10 12.50 6.79 -30.20
C LEU A 10 13.90 6.90 -29.57
N GLY A 11 14.42 5.83 -28.97
CA GLY A 11 15.73 5.83 -28.30
C GLY A 11 15.75 6.60 -26.97
N VAL A 12 14.59 6.92 -26.40
CA VAL A 12 14.48 7.70 -25.16
C VAL A 12 14.45 6.76 -23.95
N THR A 13 15.44 6.88 -23.07
CA THR A 13 15.46 6.14 -21.80
C THR A 13 14.49 6.76 -20.79
N SER A 14 13.56 5.95 -20.28
CA SER A 14 12.57 6.39 -19.28
C SER A 14 12.84 5.78 -17.91
N TYR A 15 12.88 6.59 -16.87
CA TYR A 15 12.98 6.13 -15.48
C TYR A 15 11.69 6.44 -14.72
N ARG A 16 11.19 5.47 -13.95
CA ARG A 16 10.04 5.69 -13.05
C ARG A 16 10.55 5.98 -11.65
N ILE A 17 10.40 7.22 -11.21
CA ILE A 17 10.67 7.63 -9.84
C ILE A 17 9.32 7.85 -9.16
N HIS A 18 8.92 6.91 -8.29
CA HIS A 18 7.65 6.97 -7.59
C HIS A 18 7.76 6.31 -6.22
N LEU A 19 7.12 6.93 -5.23
CA LEU A 19 6.95 6.40 -3.88
C LEU A 19 5.45 6.40 -3.54
N SER A 20 5.00 5.36 -2.85
CA SER A 20 3.64 5.29 -2.32
C SER A 20 3.49 6.31 -1.18
N GLY A 21 2.41 7.09 -1.20
CA GLY A 21 2.03 7.93 -0.05
C GLY A 21 1.24 7.18 1.03
N HIS A 22 0.91 5.91 0.80
CA HIS A 22 0.18 5.07 1.75
C HIS A 22 1.13 4.17 2.52
N TYR A 23 0.81 3.94 3.78
CA TYR A 23 1.53 3.03 4.65
C TYR A 23 1.54 1.60 4.09
N HIS A 24 2.65 0.91 4.33
CA HIS A 24 2.81 -0.50 4.03
C HIS A 24 2.36 -1.39 5.22
N PRO A 25 2.15 -2.70 5.00
CA PRO A 25 1.68 -3.60 6.08
C PRO A 25 2.58 -3.65 7.33
N TYR A 26 3.90 -3.46 7.19
CA TYR A 26 4.81 -3.42 8.33
C TYR A 26 4.65 -2.12 9.16
N GLU A 27 4.35 -1.00 8.50
CA GLU A 27 4.03 0.27 9.16
C GLU A 27 2.66 0.18 9.83
N PHE A 28 1.70 -0.49 9.19
CA PHE A 28 0.41 -0.78 9.79
C PHE A 28 0.56 -1.54 11.12
N LYS A 29 1.44 -2.55 11.19
CA LYS A 29 1.76 -3.23 12.45
C LYS A 29 2.22 -2.25 13.53
N LYS A 30 3.14 -1.34 13.18
CA LYS A 30 3.66 -0.33 14.10
C LYS A 30 2.57 0.64 14.57
N ILE A 31 1.67 1.04 13.66
CA ILE A 31 0.50 1.87 13.99
C ILE A 31 -0.39 1.14 14.99
N LEU A 32 -0.71 -0.14 14.76
CA LEU A 32 -1.54 -0.93 15.67
C LEU A 32 -0.92 -1.09 17.06
N GLN A 33 0.39 -1.36 17.13
CA GLN A 33 1.11 -1.50 18.40
C GLN A 33 1.18 -0.19 19.20
N THR A 34 1.24 0.94 18.49
CA THR A 34 1.31 2.28 19.10
C THR A 34 -0.06 2.74 19.58
N VAL A 35 -1.09 2.61 18.74
CA VAL A 35 -2.44 3.12 19.02
C VAL A 35 -3.25 2.17 19.90
N LYS A 36 -2.98 0.86 19.83
CA LYS A 36 -3.70 -0.21 20.55
C LYS A 36 -5.24 -0.08 20.44
N PRO A 37 -5.79 0.01 19.22
CA PRO A 37 -7.21 0.21 19.05
C PRO A 37 -8.00 -1.05 19.43
N LYS A 38 -9.16 -0.88 20.08
CA LYS A 38 -10.06 -1.99 20.42
C LYS A 38 -10.80 -2.57 19.21
N LYS A 39 -11.06 -1.74 18.19
CA LYS A 39 -11.80 -2.11 16.98
C LYS A 39 -11.23 -1.36 15.78
N LEU A 40 -11.21 -2.02 14.62
CA LEU A 40 -10.81 -1.44 13.35
C LEU A 40 -12.01 -1.32 12.40
N ILE A 41 -12.14 -0.17 11.72
CA ILE A 41 -13.15 0.08 10.69
C ILE A 41 -12.45 0.59 9.41
N PRO A 42 -12.28 -0.24 8.37
CA PRO A 42 -11.68 0.18 7.11
C PRO A 42 -12.63 1.08 6.29
N ILE A 43 -12.16 2.28 5.89
CA ILE A 43 -12.96 3.25 5.11
C ILE A 43 -12.40 3.56 3.71
N HIS A 44 -11.08 3.46 3.49
CA HIS A 44 -10.42 3.81 2.24
C HIS A 44 -9.69 2.60 1.62
N THR A 45 -10.41 1.50 1.46
CA THR A 45 -9.90 0.28 0.82
C THR A 45 -11.01 -0.46 0.12
N LYS A 46 -10.71 -1.07 -1.04
CA LYS A 46 -11.63 -2.00 -1.72
C LYS A 46 -11.60 -3.41 -1.12
N ALA A 47 -10.63 -3.70 -0.25
CA ALA A 47 -10.45 -4.99 0.39
C ALA A 47 -10.56 -4.89 1.94
N PRO A 48 -11.74 -4.50 2.48
CA PRO A 48 -11.90 -4.32 3.92
C PRO A 48 -11.69 -5.62 4.71
N LYS A 49 -12.10 -6.78 4.15
CA LYS A 49 -11.93 -8.10 4.79
C LYS A 49 -10.46 -8.42 5.09
N THR A 50 -9.58 -8.23 4.09
CA THR A 50 -8.14 -8.45 4.22
C THR A 50 -7.53 -7.56 5.31
N MET A 51 -7.98 -6.31 5.41
CA MET A 51 -7.49 -5.39 6.43
C MET A 51 -7.89 -5.81 7.85
N ILE A 52 -9.11 -6.35 8.01
CA ILE A 52 -9.60 -6.89 9.30
C ILE A 52 -8.84 -8.17 9.67
N GLU A 53 -8.62 -9.08 8.72
CA GLU A 53 -7.80 -10.28 8.94
C GLU A 53 -6.37 -9.92 9.35
N LEU A 54 -5.78 -8.93 8.68
CA LEU A 54 -4.46 -8.42 9.01
C LEU A 54 -4.43 -7.82 10.43
N PHE A 55 -5.46 -7.07 10.82
CA PHE A 55 -5.62 -6.55 12.18
C PHE A 55 -5.70 -7.65 13.23
N ASN A 56 -6.50 -8.69 13.00
CA ASN A 56 -6.61 -9.81 13.94
C ASN A 56 -5.30 -10.61 14.06
N LYS A 57 -4.51 -10.67 12.99
CA LYS A 57 -3.20 -11.34 12.98
C LYS A 57 -2.11 -10.52 13.67
N LEU A 58 -2.12 -9.20 13.50
CA LEU A 58 -1.05 -8.29 13.95
C LEU A 58 -1.36 -7.54 15.26
N GLY A 59 -2.63 -7.52 15.69
CA GLY A 59 -3.09 -6.87 16.92
C GLY A 59 -2.88 -7.70 18.20
N LYS A 60 -2.20 -8.85 18.10
CA LYS A 60 -1.61 -9.59 19.22
C LYS A 60 -0.18 -9.09 19.42
#